data_AF-A0A1D2X0D6-F1
#
_entry.id   AF-A0A1D2X0D6-F1
#
_cell.length_a   1.000
_cell.length_b   1.000
_cell.length_c   1.000
_cell.angle_alpha   90.00
_cell.angle_beta   90.00
_cell.angle_gamma   90.00
#
_symmetry.space_group_name_H-M   'P 1'
#
loop_
_entity.id
_entity.type
_entity.pdbx_description
1 polymer ?
#
loop_
_entity_poly.entity_id
_entity_poly.type
_entity_poly.pdbx_seq_one_letter_code
_entity_poly.pdbx_strand_id
1 'polypeptide(L)'
;MQSPAGDISDLEIDHLIENITRTEEIDDREIEGISSQIIELIKANGPGSADSFISKIYRINNKLDVITSQKLALSISKLSEHFPKNSCLNLIEDLLRKMPLTTRVACSKKMIESARSICFALNTYYTINGEEMQFLAEDTESLKDIIKNRIKNEIISKNEPIYVRYSCGGFIFHFLRDCGCKEELSKYIEKTFSLDSSYSLKFLKCFHMIMHSSSGESKTFMNENYDSIAELIDPGILYDALHNIYSNILENPIFENEDNEDNEDNEDIRFLKSFSQIHNGRRKGKQPN
;
A
#
# COMPACT_ATOMS: atom_id res chain seq x y z
N MET A 1 8.81 25.07 31.78
CA MET A 1 8.52 23.63 31.64
C MET A 1 8.93 23.25 30.23
N GLN A 2 9.86 22.30 30.05
CA GLN A 2 10.15 21.76 28.72
C GLN A 2 9.00 20.81 28.34
N SER A 3 8.43 20.98 27.15
CA SER A 3 7.48 20.01 26.61
C SER A 3 8.15 18.64 26.50
N PRO A 4 7.40 17.54 26.66
CA PRO A 4 7.92 16.21 26.39
C PRO A 4 8.49 16.15 24.97
N ALA A 5 9.59 15.42 24.77
CA ALA A 5 10.13 15.19 23.43
C ALA A 5 9.03 14.61 22.52
N GLY A 6 8.89 15.13 21.31
CA GLY A 6 7.85 14.73 20.36
C GLY A 6 6.53 15.49 20.48
N ASP A 7 6.33 16.37 21.47
CA ASP A 7 5.11 17.17 21.55
C ASP A 7 5.28 18.51 20.81
N ILE A 8 4.47 18.72 19.78
CA ILE A 8 4.35 20.01 19.08
C ILE A 8 3.45 20.91 19.91
N SER A 9 3.79 22.17 20.18
CA SER A 9 2.92 23.04 20.97
C SER A 9 1.63 23.42 20.22
N ASP A 10 0.55 23.69 20.96
CA ASP A 10 -0.70 24.18 20.34
C ASP A 10 -0.47 25.53 19.62
N LEU A 11 0.42 26.37 20.15
CA LEU A 11 0.80 27.64 19.54
C LEU A 11 1.44 27.46 18.16
N GLU A 12 2.33 26.46 17.99
CA GLU A 12 2.94 26.17 16.69
C GLU A 12 1.91 25.69 15.66
N ILE A 13 0.93 24.88 16.10
CA ILE A 13 -0.18 24.44 15.24
C ILE A 13 -1.05 25.63 14.86
N ASP A 14 -1.43 26.47 15.81
CA ASP A 14 -2.23 27.67 15.54
C ASP A 14 -1.51 28.59 14.53
N HIS A 15 -0.20 28.79 14.70
CA HIS A 15 0.61 29.61 13.79
C HIS A 15 0.68 29.02 12.38
N LEU A 16 0.77 27.69 12.25
CA LEU A 16 0.71 26.99 10.97
C LEU A 16 -0.67 27.17 10.31
N ILE A 17 -1.76 26.98 11.06
CA ILE A 17 -3.12 27.11 10.54
C ILE A 17 -3.41 28.54 10.10
N GLU A 18 -2.98 29.54 10.87
CA GLU A 18 -3.07 30.95 10.48
C GLU A 18 -2.33 31.20 9.16
N ASN A 19 -1.14 30.64 8.98
CA ASN A 19 -0.39 30.78 7.72
C ASN A 19 -1.12 30.14 6.54
N ILE A 20 -1.72 28.95 6.73
CA ILE A 20 -2.48 28.25 5.69
C ILE A 20 -3.75 29.04 5.30
N THR A 21 -4.37 29.71 6.27
CA THR A 21 -5.64 30.44 6.08
C THR A 21 -5.44 31.78 5.36
N ARG A 22 -4.23 32.36 5.37
CA ARG A 22 -3.95 33.70 4.79
C ARG A 22 -4.07 33.75 3.27
N THR A 23 -3.99 32.62 2.61
CA THR A 23 -4.03 32.48 1.15
C THR A 23 -5.35 31.83 0.77
N GLU A 24 -5.99 32.34 -0.29
CA GLU A 24 -7.25 31.76 -0.80
C GLU A 24 -7.03 30.83 -1.99
N GLU A 25 -5.89 30.96 -2.66
CA GLU A 25 -5.54 30.15 -3.82
C GLU A 25 -5.11 28.74 -3.39
N ILE A 26 -5.15 27.78 -4.32
CA ILE A 26 -4.62 26.43 -4.11
C ILE A 26 -3.77 26.10 -5.33
N ASP A 27 -2.48 26.39 -5.23
CA ASP A 27 -1.49 26.05 -6.25
C ASP A 27 -0.37 25.15 -5.71
N ASP A 28 0.41 24.58 -6.62
CA ASP A 28 1.46 23.63 -6.24
C ASP A 28 2.56 24.25 -5.39
N ARG A 29 2.93 25.51 -5.61
CA ARG A 29 3.98 26.19 -4.83
C ARG A 29 3.54 26.39 -3.40
N GLU A 30 2.28 26.75 -3.22
CA GLU A 30 1.71 26.93 -1.90
C GLU A 30 1.64 25.60 -1.14
N ILE A 31 1.14 24.54 -1.77
CA ILE A 31 1.10 23.21 -1.15
C ILE A 31 2.52 22.72 -0.79
N GLU A 32 3.53 23.01 -1.62
CA GLU A 32 4.94 22.72 -1.28
C GLU A 32 5.43 23.55 -0.08
N GLY A 33 5.06 24.83 -0.01
CA GLY A 33 5.39 25.70 1.12
C GLY A 33 4.78 25.20 2.43
N ILE A 34 3.52 24.78 2.41
CA ILE A 34 2.83 24.21 3.58
C ILE A 34 3.45 22.86 3.95
N SER A 35 3.72 22.00 2.97
CA SER A 35 4.39 20.71 3.19
C SER A 35 5.77 20.91 3.85
N SER A 36 6.52 21.91 3.41
CA SER A 36 7.82 22.26 3.99
C SER A 36 7.70 22.72 5.45
N GLN A 37 6.71 23.54 5.78
CA GLN A 37 6.47 23.97 7.16
C GLN A 37 6.07 22.81 8.07
N ILE A 38 5.20 21.90 7.59
CA ILE A 38 4.79 20.72 8.35
C ILE A 38 6.00 19.83 8.65
N ILE A 39 6.86 19.56 7.66
CA ILE A 39 8.01 18.67 7.87
C ILE A 39 9.07 19.31 8.77
N GLU A 40 9.27 20.63 8.68
CA GLU A 40 10.14 21.36 9.60
C GLU A 40 9.64 21.26 11.04
N LEU A 41 8.33 21.42 11.24
CA LEU A 41 7.70 21.31 12.54
C LEU A 41 7.84 19.90 13.16
N ILE A 42 7.63 18.86 12.35
CA ILE A 42 7.82 17.47 12.75
C ILE A 42 9.29 17.20 13.10
N LYS A 43 10.23 17.64 12.28
CA LYS A 43 11.67 17.40 12.50
C LYS A 43 12.21 18.15 13.72
N ALA A 44 11.76 19.39 13.95
CA ALA A 44 12.23 20.21 15.06
C ALA A 44 11.87 19.61 16.43
N ASN A 45 10.74 18.89 16.51
CA ASN A 45 10.21 18.37 17.78
C ASN A 45 10.61 16.91 18.08
N GLY A 46 11.30 16.23 17.16
CA GLY A 46 11.88 14.90 17.38
C GLY A 46 10.89 13.74 17.21
N PRO A 47 11.23 12.52 17.68
CA PRO A 47 10.40 11.32 17.50
C PRO A 47 9.01 11.47 18.14
N GLY A 48 7.96 10.98 17.46
CA GLY A 48 6.57 11.07 17.94
C GLY A 48 5.84 12.38 17.56
N SER A 49 6.55 13.35 16.99
CA SER A 49 5.97 14.63 16.53
C SER A 49 4.93 14.47 15.43
N ALA A 50 5.06 13.47 14.56
CA ALA A 50 4.05 13.17 13.54
C ALA A 50 2.71 12.76 14.16
N ASP A 51 2.72 11.94 15.22
CA ASP A 51 1.51 11.57 15.97
C ASP A 51 0.92 12.77 16.71
N SER A 52 1.77 13.58 17.33
CA SER A 52 1.36 14.84 17.99
C SER A 52 0.70 15.80 17.00
N PHE A 53 1.30 15.97 15.81
CA PHE A 53 0.74 16.77 14.72
C PHE A 53 -0.67 16.29 14.34
N ILE A 54 -0.80 15.01 13.98
CA ILE A 54 -2.09 14.42 13.57
C ILE A 54 -3.13 14.63 14.68
N SER A 55 -2.78 14.31 15.93
CA SER A 55 -3.67 14.45 17.08
C SER A 55 -4.14 15.89 17.30
N LYS A 56 -3.27 16.88 17.05
CA LYS A 56 -3.62 18.29 17.20
C LYS A 56 -4.49 18.80 16.07
N ILE A 57 -4.20 18.42 14.82
CA ILE A 57 -5.08 18.72 13.70
C ILE A 57 -6.47 18.12 13.93
N TYR A 58 -6.58 16.88 14.45
CA TYR A 58 -7.86 16.28 14.83
C TYR A 58 -8.65 17.13 15.83
N ARG A 59 -8.00 17.63 16.88
CA ARG A 59 -8.66 18.45 17.92
C ARG A 59 -9.26 19.74 17.39
N ILE A 60 -8.65 20.32 16.36
CA ILE A 60 -9.13 21.56 15.73
C ILE A 60 -9.89 21.31 14.42
N ASN A 61 -10.03 20.06 13.99
CA ASN A 61 -10.58 19.73 12.68
C ASN A 61 -11.96 20.35 12.49
N ASN A 62 -12.84 20.32 13.48
CA ASN A 62 -14.16 20.94 13.41
C ASN A 62 -14.17 22.47 13.21
N LYS A 63 -13.05 23.16 13.45
CA LYS A 63 -12.90 24.62 13.29
C LYS A 63 -12.30 25.03 11.95
N LEU A 64 -11.68 24.10 11.21
CA LEU A 64 -11.05 24.41 9.92
C LEU A 64 -12.12 24.74 8.88
N ASP A 65 -11.86 25.69 7.98
CA ASP A 65 -12.71 25.89 6.81
C ASP A 65 -12.40 24.85 5.70
N VAL A 66 -13.16 24.89 4.61
CA VAL A 66 -13.01 23.97 3.47
C VAL A 66 -11.65 24.12 2.78
N ILE A 67 -11.18 25.36 2.59
CA ILE A 67 -9.95 25.67 1.84
C ILE A 67 -8.73 25.18 2.62
N THR A 68 -8.68 25.51 3.91
CA THR A 68 -7.66 25.05 4.85
C THR A 68 -7.64 23.53 4.95
N SER A 69 -8.82 22.90 5.01
CA SER A 69 -8.92 21.43 5.01
C SER A 69 -8.36 20.83 3.72
N GLN A 70 -8.60 21.47 2.57
CA GLN A 70 -8.09 21.04 1.27
C GLN A 70 -6.56 21.15 1.18
N LYS A 71 -6.00 22.28 1.63
CA LYS A 71 -4.55 22.50 1.66
C LYS A 71 -3.83 21.51 2.56
N LEU A 72 -4.39 21.24 3.74
CA LEU A 72 -3.85 20.23 4.66
C LEU A 72 -3.90 18.83 4.04
N ALA A 73 -5.03 18.42 3.47
CA ALA A 73 -5.16 17.09 2.86
C ALA A 73 -4.13 16.86 1.74
N LEU A 74 -3.95 17.85 0.87
CA LEU A 74 -2.95 17.82 -0.21
C LEU A 74 -1.51 17.79 0.34
N SER A 75 -1.20 18.61 1.35
CA SER A 75 0.14 18.70 1.92
C SER A 75 0.53 17.43 2.68
N ILE A 76 -0.40 16.90 3.48
CA ILE A 76 -0.23 15.63 4.21
C ILE A 76 -0.04 14.46 3.21
N SER A 77 -0.78 14.44 2.10
CA SER A 77 -0.61 13.41 1.05
C SER A 77 0.83 13.35 0.50
N LYS A 78 1.43 14.52 0.22
CA LYS A 78 2.82 14.62 -0.24
C LYS A 78 3.82 14.11 0.78
N LEU A 79 3.52 14.30 2.06
CA LEU A 79 4.37 13.94 3.20
C LEU A 79 4.06 12.55 3.80
N SER A 80 3.28 11.73 3.10
CA SER A 80 2.75 10.46 3.62
C SER A 80 3.77 9.51 4.27
N GLU A 81 5.04 9.54 3.84
CA GLU A 81 6.12 8.73 4.42
C GLU A 81 6.52 9.14 5.85
N HIS A 82 6.14 10.35 6.28
CA HIS A 82 6.48 10.90 7.60
C HIS A 82 5.40 10.65 8.65
N PHE A 83 4.25 10.11 8.26
CA PHE A 83 3.10 9.93 9.14
C PHE A 83 2.79 8.45 9.43
N PRO A 84 2.23 8.14 10.62
CA PRO A 84 1.63 6.84 10.89
C PRO A 84 0.49 6.57 9.90
N LYS A 85 0.57 5.44 9.19
CA LYS A 85 -0.29 5.14 8.04
C LYS A 85 -1.79 5.26 8.35
N ASN A 86 -2.28 4.62 9.40
CA ASN A 86 -3.72 4.58 9.72
C ASN A 86 -4.24 5.94 10.22
N SER A 87 -3.52 6.57 11.15
CA SER A 87 -3.91 7.87 11.71
C SER A 87 -3.97 8.96 10.64
N CYS A 88 -3.02 8.93 9.70
CA CYS A 88 -2.95 9.84 8.56
C CYS A 88 -4.14 9.67 7.60
N LEU A 89 -4.48 8.43 7.23
CA LEU A 89 -5.59 8.14 6.32
C LEU A 89 -6.94 8.56 6.91
N ASN A 90 -7.16 8.27 8.19
CA ASN A 90 -8.39 8.69 8.87
C ASN A 90 -8.50 10.23 8.92
N LEU A 91 -7.38 10.94 9.12
CA LEU A 91 -7.40 12.41 9.15
C LEU A 91 -7.74 12.97 7.76
N ILE A 92 -7.15 12.39 6.71
CA ILE A 92 -7.44 12.75 5.32
C ILE A 92 -8.93 12.59 5.01
N GLU A 93 -9.51 11.46 5.42
CA GLU A 93 -10.93 11.20 5.24
C GLU A 93 -11.78 12.27 5.93
N ASP A 94 -11.47 12.60 7.18
CA ASP A 94 -12.19 13.63 7.92
C ASP A 94 -12.04 15.04 7.32
N LEU A 95 -10.87 15.38 6.77
CA LEU A 95 -10.66 16.64 6.06
C LEU A 95 -11.49 16.70 4.76
N LEU A 96 -11.53 15.59 4.01
CA LEU A 96 -12.26 15.46 2.75
C LEU A 96 -13.78 15.51 2.94
N ARG A 97 -14.31 14.95 4.04
CA ARG A 97 -15.76 14.96 4.36
C ARG A 97 -16.34 16.36 4.47
N LYS A 98 -15.53 17.33 4.85
CA LYS A 98 -15.94 18.74 4.99
C LYS A 98 -16.11 19.45 3.66
N MET A 99 -15.56 18.88 2.58
CA MET A 99 -15.62 19.45 1.25
C MET A 99 -16.94 19.05 0.56
N PRO A 100 -17.53 19.95 -0.25
CA PRO A 100 -18.55 19.58 -1.22
C PRO A 100 -18.04 18.48 -2.15
N LEU A 101 -18.93 17.62 -2.65
CA LEU A 101 -18.57 16.44 -3.45
C LEU A 101 -17.61 16.77 -4.62
N THR A 102 -17.90 17.81 -5.39
CA THR A 102 -17.07 18.23 -6.54
C THR A 102 -15.65 18.59 -6.12
N THR A 103 -15.50 19.37 -5.04
CA THR A 103 -14.20 19.75 -4.47
C THR A 103 -13.47 18.54 -3.88
N ARG A 104 -14.21 17.66 -3.20
CA ARG A 104 -13.69 16.43 -2.61
C ARG A 104 -13.09 15.51 -3.66
N VAL A 105 -13.78 15.31 -4.79
CA VAL A 105 -13.31 14.51 -5.92
C VAL A 105 -12.05 15.13 -6.52
N ALA A 106 -12.07 16.44 -6.80
CA ALA A 106 -10.91 17.14 -7.37
C ALA A 106 -9.68 17.09 -6.44
N CYS A 107 -9.89 17.26 -5.12
CA CYS A 107 -8.85 17.13 -4.11
C CYS A 107 -8.30 15.69 -4.09
N SER A 108 -9.18 14.69 -4.07
CA SER A 108 -8.81 13.27 -4.07
C SER A 108 -7.96 12.88 -5.29
N LYS A 109 -8.32 13.36 -6.49
CA LYS A 109 -7.54 13.18 -7.72
C LYS A 109 -6.12 13.73 -7.53
N LYS A 110 -6.00 15.00 -7.11
CA LYS A 110 -4.70 15.64 -6.84
C LYS A 110 -3.89 14.94 -5.75
N MET A 111 -4.55 14.45 -4.70
CA MET A 111 -3.89 13.71 -3.61
C MET A 111 -3.28 12.41 -4.13
N ILE A 112 -4.05 11.64 -4.88
CA ILE A 112 -3.61 10.39 -5.49
C ILE A 112 -2.54 10.64 -6.55
N GLU A 113 -2.58 11.74 -7.31
CA GLU A 113 -1.53 12.10 -8.27
C GLU A 113 -0.22 12.50 -7.59
N SER A 114 -0.30 13.33 -6.55
CA SER A 114 0.87 13.94 -5.89
C SER A 114 1.46 13.10 -4.75
N ALA A 115 0.76 12.08 -4.25
CA ALA A 115 1.26 11.20 -3.20
C ALA A 115 2.59 10.57 -3.62
N ARG A 116 3.65 10.76 -2.83
CA ARG A 116 4.98 10.22 -3.17
C ARG A 116 5.02 8.70 -3.26
N SER A 117 4.32 8.01 -2.36
CA SER A 117 4.26 6.54 -2.31
C SER A 117 3.04 5.99 -3.05
N ILE A 118 3.25 5.01 -3.94
CA ILE A 118 2.15 4.31 -4.62
C ILE A 118 1.30 3.51 -3.64
N CYS A 119 1.90 2.92 -2.60
CA CYS A 119 1.15 2.27 -1.54
C CYS A 119 0.22 3.27 -0.86
N PHE A 120 0.71 4.46 -0.53
CA PHE A 120 -0.11 5.48 0.11
C PHE A 120 -1.26 5.93 -0.80
N ALA A 121 -0.99 6.17 -2.08
CA ALA A 121 -2.02 6.53 -3.06
C ALA A 121 -3.12 5.45 -3.15
N LEU A 122 -2.72 4.17 -3.19
CA LEU A 122 -3.64 3.04 -3.23
C LEU A 122 -4.48 2.92 -1.95
N ASN A 123 -3.88 3.08 -0.77
CA ASN A 123 -4.63 3.07 0.49
C ASN A 123 -5.58 4.27 0.57
N THR A 124 -5.13 5.46 0.14
CA THR A 124 -5.98 6.65 0.07
C THR A 124 -7.20 6.38 -0.78
N TYR A 125 -7.03 5.76 -1.96
CA TYR A 125 -8.13 5.35 -2.82
C TYR A 125 -9.13 4.42 -2.12
N TYR A 126 -8.66 3.37 -1.46
CA TYR A 126 -9.57 2.46 -0.76
C TYR A 126 -10.29 3.14 0.41
N THR A 127 -9.62 4.02 1.14
CA THR A 127 -10.22 4.82 2.21
C THR A 127 -11.32 5.74 1.65
N ILE A 128 -11.03 6.51 0.60
CA ILE A 128 -12.00 7.48 0.06
C ILE A 128 -13.10 6.86 -0.79
N ASN A 129 -12.89 5.64 -1.30
CA ASN A 129 -13.90 4.90 -2.06
C ASN A 129 -14.75 3.96 -1.16
N GLY A 130 -14.59 4.07 0.16
CA GLY A 130 -15.46 3.40 1.12
C GLY A 130 -16.89 3.95 1.13
N GLU A 131 -17.81 3.19 1.73
CA GLU A 131 -19.25 3.48 1.74
C GLU A 131 -19.60 4.88 2.28
N GLU A 132 -18.77 5.41 3.19
CA GLU A 132 -19.03 6.67 3.89
C GLU A 132 -18.78 7.93 3.03
N MET A 133 -18.02 7.82 1.94
CA MET A 133 -17.62 8.96 1.11
C MET A 133 -18.51 9.23 -0.12
N GLN A 134 -19.24 8.21 -0.57
CA GLN A 134 -20.28 8.26 -1.62
C GLN A 134 -19.86 8.98 -2.91
N PHE A 135 -18.83 8.47 -3.59
CA PHE A 135 -18.43 8.99 -4.91
C PHE A 135 -19.35 8.45 -6.01
N LEU A 136 -19.51 9.23 -7.09
CA LEU A 136 -20.20 8.73 -8.28
C LEU A 136 -19.33 7.67 -8.97
N ALA A 137 -19.96 6.74 -9.68
CA ALA A 137 -19.25 5.65 -10.37
C ALA A 137 -18.18 6.18 -11.35
N GLU A 138 -18.47 7.27 -12.07
CA GLU A 138 -17.54 7.91 -13.01
C GLU A 138 -16.33 8.53 -12.29
N ASP A 139 -16.54 9.09 -11.10
CA ASP A 139 -15.46 9.65 -10.29
C ASP A 139 -14.56 8.55 -9.72
N THR A 140 -15.16 7.47 -9.22
CA THR A 140 -14.45 6.27 -8.79
C THR A 140 -13.62 5.69 -9.93
N GLU A 141 -14.17 5.59 -11.14
CA GLU A 141 -13.43 5.06 -12.29
C GLU A 141 -12.27 5.99 -12.70
N SER A 142 -12.50 7.31 -12.70
CA SER A 142 -11.44 8.29 -12.94
C SER A 142 -10.30 8.18 -11.93
N LEU A 143 -10.60 7.91 -10.65
CA LEU A 143 -9.58 7.67 -9.64
C LEU A 143 -8.81 6.37 -9.88
N LYS A 144 -9.51 5.29 -10.25
CA LYS A 144 -8.87 4.01 -10.60
C LYS A 144 -7.88 4.20 -11.75
N ASP A 145 -8.27 4.92 -12.79
CA ASP A 145 -7.42 5.18 -13.96
C ASP A 145 -6.13 5.93 -13.58
N ILE A 146 -6.22 6.92 -12.68
CA ILE A 146 -5.03 7.62 -12.17
C ILE A 146 -4.08 6.63 -11.50
N ILE A 147 -4.57 5.79 -10.58
CA ILE A 147 -3.74 4.83 -9.84
C ILE A 147 -3.16 3.78 -10.79
N LYS A 148 -3.97 3.25 -11.70
CA LYS A 148 -3.55 2.29 -12.72
C LYS A 148 -2.40 2.86 -13.55
N ASN A 149 -2.53 4.11 -14.03
CA ASN A 149 -1.48 4.77 -14.80
C ASN A 149 -0.22 5.01 -13.96
N ARG A 150 -0.36 5.40 -12.69
CA ARG A 150 0.78 5.53 -11.77
C ARG A 150 1.51 4.20 -11.57
N ILE A 151 0.78 3.11 -11.32
CA ILE A 151 1.36 1.77 -11.17
C ILE A 151 2.07 1.33 -12.46
N LYS A 152 1.46 1.55 -13.62
CA LYS A 152 2.10 1.25 -14.92
C LYS A 152 3.40 2.02 -15.10
N ASN A 153 3.42 3.31 -14.78
CA ASN A 153 4.63 4.13 -14.84
C ASN A 153 5.71 3.62 -13.88
N GLU A 154 5.33 3.20 -12.66
CA GLU A 154 6.26 2.59 -11.70
C GLU A 154 6.82 1.26 -12.23
N ILE A 155 6.02 0.44 -12.90
CA ILE A 155 6.46 -0.82 -13.52
C ILE A 155 7.45 -0.56 -14.66
N ILE A 156 7.20 0.44 -15.50
CA ILE A 156 8.01 0.74 -16.69
C ILE A 156 9.32 1.46 -16.33
N SER A 157 9.26 2.41 -15.39
CA SER A 157 10.37 3.35 -15.17
C SER A 157 11.50 2.82 -14.27
N LYS A 158 11.38 1.59 -13.75
CA LYS A 158 12.23 1.09 -12.67
C LYS A 158 12.75 -0.30 -12.99
N ASN A 159 14.03 -0.53 -12.67
CA ASN A 159 14.72 -1.78 -12.96
C ASN A 159 14.39 -2.92 -12.00
N GLU A 160 13.75 -2.62 -10.87
CA GLU A 160 13.41 -3.60 -9.83
C GLU A 160 11.89 -3.88 -9.81
N PRO A 161 11.47 -5.15 -9.63
CA PRO A 161 10.05 -5.48 -9.63
C PRO A 161 9.27 -4.77 -8.52
N ILE A 162 8.02 -4.41 -8.82
CA ILE A 162 7.20 -3.56 -7.95
C ILE A 162 6.95 -4.19 -6.58
N TYR A 163 6.83 -5.51 -6.54
CA TYR A 163 6.59 -6.30 -5.33
C TYR A 163 7.85 -6.53 -4.49
N VAL A 164 9.03 -6.20 -5.02
CA VAL A 164 10.26 -6.14 -4.24
C VAL A 164 10.44 -4.74 -3.63
N ARG A 165 10.08 -3.70 -4.38
CA ARG A 165 10.18 -2.30 -3.93
C ARG A 165 9.16 -1.91 -2.88
N TYR A 166 7.97 -2.49 -2.94
CA TYR A 166 6.86 -2.12 -2.07
C TYR A 166 6.33 -3.34 -1.33
N SER A 167 6.26 -3.23 0.00
CA SER A 167 5.66 -4.26 0.86
C SER A 167 4.17 -4.50 0.55
N CYS A 168 3.50 -3.53 -0.08
CA CYS A 168 2.12 -3.66 -0.53
C CYS A 168 1.98 -4.30 -1.93
N GLY A 169 3.03 -4.94 -2.48
CA GLY A 169 3.05 -5.48 -3.84
C GLY A 169 1.86 -6.38 -4.19
N GLY A 170 1.45 -7.24 -3.26
CA GLY A 170 0.27 -8.07 -3.42
C GLY A 170 -1.03 -7.26 -3.59
N PHE A 171 -1.24 -6.22 -2.77
CA PHE A 171 -2.38 -5.31 -2.90
C PHE A 171 -2.40 -4.57 -4.24
N ILE A 172 -1.22 -4.20 -4.75
CA ILE A 172 -1.08 -3.58 -6.07
C ILE A 172 -1.55 -4.54 -7.17
N PHE A 173 -1.21 -5.82 -7.07
CA PHE A 173 -1.65 -6.82 -8.05
C PHE A 173 -3.15 -7.08 -8.01
N HIS A 174 -3.75 -7.18 -6.82
CA HIS A 174 -5.21 -7.29 -6.71
C HIS A 174 -5.91 -6.06 -7.29
N PHE A 175 -5.42 -4.85 -7.00
CA PHE A 175 -5.97 -3.64 -7.61
C PHE A 175 -5.92 -3.68 -9.14
N LEU A 176 -4.78 -4.09 -9.72
CA LEU A 176 -4.64 -4.19 -11.18
C LEU A 176 -5.50 -5.29 -11.80
N ARG A 177 -5.70 -6.42 -11.10
CA ARG A 177 -6.66 -7.46 -11.48
C ARG A 177 -8.07 -6.91 -11.57
N ASP A 178 -8.50 -6.17 -10.55
CA ASP A 178 -9.84 -5.59 -10.48
C ASP A 178 -10.06 -4.53 -11.57
N CYS A 179 -8.97 -3.93 -12.06
CA CYS A 179 -8.96 -3.03 -13.22
C CYS A 179 -8.84 -3.74 -14.58
N GLY A 180 -8.95 -5.08 -14.62
CA GLY A 180 -8.89 -5.88 -15.84
C GLY A 180 -7.51 -6.01 -16.47
N CYS A 181 -6.41 -5.78 -15.74
CA CYS A 181 -5.06 -5.76 -16.29
C CYS A 181 -4.36 -7.14 -16.32
N LYS A 182 -5.11 -8.25 -16.31
CA LYS A 182 -4.56 -9.61 -16.16
C LYS A 182 -3.47 -9.95 -17.18
N GLU A 183 -3.71 -9.69 -18.45
CA GLU A 183 -2.76 -10.02 -19.53
C GLU A 183 -1.46 -9.21 -19.44
N GLU A 184 -1.55 -7.94 -19.09
CA GLU A 184 -0.40 -7.06 -18.89
C GLU A 184 0.42 -7.51 -17.67
N LEU A 185 -0.26 -7.91 -16.60
CA LEU A 185 0.37 -8.48 -15.39
C LEU A 185 1.10 -9.78 -15.69
N SER A 186 0.47 -10.73 -16.40
CA SER A 186 1.13 -11.99 -16.76
C SER A 186 2.41 -11.75 -17.54
N LYS A 187 2.36 -10.90 -18.58
CA LYS A 187 3.55 -10.53 -19.37
C LYS A 187 4.64 -9.88 -18.52
N TYR A 188 4.25 -9.00 -17.59
CA TYR A 188 5.20 -8.36 -16.68
C TYR A 188 5.90 -9.37 -15.77
N ILE A 189 5.15 -10.30 -15.19
CA ILE A 189 5.68 -11.33 -14.29
C ILE A 189 6.54 -12.35 -15.03
N GLU A 190 6.08 -12.86 -16.17
CA GLU A 190 6.84 -13.76 -17.04
C GLU A 190 8.18 -13.13 -17.44
N LYS A 191 8.16 -11.87 -17.90
CA LYS A 191 9.37 -11.13 -18.23
C LYS A 191 10.29 -11.01 -17.02
N THR A 192 9.74 -10.69 -15.85
CA THR A 192 10.51 -10.56 -14.61
C THR A 192 11.22 -11.86 -14.24
N PHE A 193 10.52 -13.00 -14.27
CA PHE A 193 11.10 -14.31 -13.94
C PHE A 193 12.10 -14.80 -14.99
N SER A 194 11.89 -14.45 -16.26
CA SER A 194 12.83 -14.75 -17.34
C SER A 194 14.15 -13.98 -17.23
N LEU A 195 14.10 -12.77 -16.66
CA LEU A 195 15.28 -11.96 -16.42
C LEU A 195 16.04 -12.44 -15.17
N ASP A 196 15.32 -12.74 -14.10
CA ASP A 196 15.89 -13.29 -12.88
C ASP A 196 14.84 -14.13 -12.13
N SER A 197 15.03 -15.44 -12.15
CA SER A 197 14.13 -16.38 -11.49
C SER A 197 14.16 -16.25 -9.96
N SER A 198 15.15 -15.58 -9.35
CA SER A 198 15.21 -15.36 -7.89
C SER A 198 14.06 -14.48 -7.39
N TYR A 199 13.44 -13.71 -8.28
CA TYR A 199 12.25 -12.93 -7.98
C TYR A 199 10.97 -13.76 -7.80
N SER A 200 10.96 -15.04 -8.18
CA SER A 200 9.77 -15.91 -8.09
C SER A 200 9.38 -16.20 -6.64
N LEU A 201 10.33 -16.47 -5.75
CA LEU A 201 10.06 -16.68 -4.33
C LEU A 201 9.55 -15.39 -3.65
N LYS A 202 10.15 -14.24 -3.99
CA LYS A 202 9.68 -12.94 -3.50
C LYS A 202 8.25 -12.66 -3.95
N PHE A 203 7.92 -12.99 -5.21
CA PHE A 203 6.56 -12.87 -5.73
C PHE A 203 5.58 -13.76 -4.96
N LEU A 204 5.92 -15.04 -4.77
CA LEU A 204 5.10 -16.00 -4.02
C LEU A 204 4.78 -15.47 -2.60
N LYS A 205 5.79 -14.95 -1.91
CA LYS A 205 5.65 -14.38 -0.55
C LYS A 205 4.76 -13.13 -0.48
N CYS A 206 4.63 -12.37 -1.56
CA CYS A 206 3.80 -11.15 -1.55
C CYS A 206 2.30 -11.44 -1.37
N PHE A 207 1.85 -12.65 -1.69
CA PHE A 207 0.46 -13.08 -1.48
C PHE A 207 0.20 -13.63 -0.09
N HIS A 208 1.26 -13.87 0.69
CA HIS A 208 1.15 -14.28 2.08
C HIS A 208 0.70 -13.13 2.99
N MET A 209 1.34 -11.96 2.81
CA MET A 209 1.17 -10.80 3.69
C MET A 209 -0.22 -10.14 3.60
N ILE A 210 -0.98 -10.40 2.54
CA ILE A 210 -2.30 -9.78 2.32
C ILE A 210 -3.37 -10.37 3.25
N MET A 211 -3.21 -11.64 3.67
CA MET A 211 -4.25 -12.37 4.42
C MET A 211 -4.10 -12.26 5.95
N HIS A 212 -2.96 -11.81 6.49
CA HIS A 212 -2.64 -11.91 7.93
C HIS A 212 -2.49 -10.56 8.65
N SER A 213 -3.41 -9.62 8.45
CA SER A 213 -3.36 -8.31 9.11
C SER A 213 -4.01 -8.24 10.51
N SER A 214 -4.49 -9.34 11.10
CA SER A 214 -5.16 -9.26 12.42
C SER A 214 -5.06 -10.44 13.38
N SER A 215 -4.53 -11.61 13.01
CA SER A 215 -4.37 -12.72 13.96
C SER A 215 -3.35 -13.76 13.50
N GLY A 216 -2.15 -13.72 14.07
CA GLY A 216 -1.14 -14.78 13.97
C GLY A 216 -0.52 -14.95 12.58
N GLU A 217 0.81 -14.88 12.51
CA GLU A 217 1.57 -15.29 11.32
C GLU A 217 1.36 -16.79 11.11
N SER A 218 0.44 -17.16 10.22
CA SER A 218 0.40 -18.55 9.75
C SER A 218 1.65 -18.79 8.93
N LYS A 219 2.57 -19.64 9.38
CA LYS A 219 3.87 -19.87 8.71
C LYS A 219 3.77 -20.71 7.41
N THR A 220 2.61 -20.76 6.77
CA THR A 220 2.29 -21.74 5.71
C THR A 220 1.47 -21.13 4.59
N PHE A 221 1.84 -21.43 3.34
CA PHE A 221 1.11 -21.03 2.13
C PHE A 221 -0.15 -21.89 1.95
N MET A 222 -1.30 -21.25 1.72
CA MET A 222 -2.62 -21.89 1.68
C MET A 222 -3.26 -21.86 0.28
N ASN A 223 -4.41 -22.53 0.13
CA ASN A 223 -5.16 -22.58 -1.13
C ASN A 223 -5.60 -21.20 -1.61
N GLU A 224 -5.98 -20.30 -0.69
CA GLU A 224 -6.42 -18.95 -0.98
C GLU A 224 -5.29 -18.10 -1.58
N ASN A 225 -4.04 -18.33 -1.12
CA ASN A 225 -2.86 -17.68 -1.71
C ASN A 225 -2.63 -18.20 -3.13
N TYR A 226 -2.82 -19.51 -3.36
CA TYR A 226 -2.72 -20.11 -4.69
C TYR A 226 -3.77 -19.56 -5.65
N ASP A 227 -5.03 -19.53 -5.21
CA ASP A 227 -6.16 -19.06 -6.02
C ASP A 227 -5.97 -17.57 -6.35
N SER A 228 -5.47 -16.75 -5.40
CA SER A 228 -5.09 -15.35 -5.64
C SER A 228 -4.03 -15.19 -6.73
N ILE A 229 -3.04 -16.09 -6.77
CA ILE A 229 -2.01 -16.09 -7.84
C ILE A 229 -2.60 -16.52 -9.17
N ALA A 230 -3.44 -17.58 -9.18
CA ALA A 230 -4.07 -18.12 -10.38
C ALA A 230 -5.01 -17.12 -11.07
N GLU A 231 -5.59 -16.20 -10.31
CA GLU A 231 -6.37 -15.10 -10.85
C GLU A 231 -5.50 -14.10 -11.65
N LEU A 232 -4.22 -13.98 -11.32
CA LEU A 232 -3.29 -13.00 -11.91
C LEU A 232 -2.48 -13.58 -13.07
N ILE A 233 -1.92 -14.77 -12.89
CA ILE A 233 -1.02 -15.44 -13.84
C ILE A 233 -1.32 -16.93 -13.89
N ASP A 234 -0.85 -17.63 -14.92
CA ASP A 234 -0.82 -19.10 -14.88
C ASP A 234 0.14 -19.56 -13.76
N PRO A 235 -0.33 -20.31 -12.74
CA PRO A 235 0.55 -20.81 -11.68
C PRO A 235 1.68 -21.72 -12.19
N GLY A 236 1.57 -22.28 -13.40
CA GLY A 236 2.63 -23.03 -14.06
C GLY A 236 3.87 -22.19 -14.31
N ILE A 237 3.71 -20.91 -14.70
CA ILE A 237 4.82 -19.98 -14.91
C ILE A 237 5.62 -19.79 -13.61
N LEU A 238 4.91 -19.63 -12.49
CA LEU A 238 5.54 -19.49 -11.18
C LEU A 238 6.23 -20.79 -10.75
N TYR A 239 5.59 -21.94 -10.97
CA TYR A 239 6.17 -23.23 -10.68
C TYR A 239 7.48 -23.47 -11.45
N ASP A 240 7.48 -23.22 -12.76
CA ASP A 240 8.66 -23.40 -13.61
C ASP A 240 9.80 -22.46 -13.18
N ALA A 241 9.49 -21.20 -12.86
CA ALA A 241 10.48 -20.25 -12.35
C ALA A 241 11.07 -20.66 -11.00
N LEU A 242 10.25 -21.18 -10.07
CA LEU A 242 10.73 -21.70 -8.79
C LEU A 242 11.54 -22.98 -8.97
N HIS A 243 11.16 -23.86 -9.91
CA HIS A 243 11.84 -25.12 -10.18
C HIS A 243 13.28 -24.91 -10.67
N ASN A 244 13.52 -23.86 -11.46
CA ASN A 244 14.87 -23.48 -11.89
C ASN A 244 15.87 -23.25 -10.75
N ILE A 245 15.39 -22.89 -9.54
CA ILE A 245 16.23 -22.58 -8.38
C ILE A 245 16.08 -23.63 -7.27
N TYR A 246 14.88 -24.17 -7.10
CA TYR A 246 14.50 -24.98 -5.94
C TYR A 246 13.98 -26.37 -6.33
N SER A 247 14.40 -26.91 -7.49
CA SER A 247 13.97 -28.22 -8.02
C SER A 247 13.92 -29.32 -6.96
N ASN A 248 15.00 -29.50 -6.19
CA ASN A 248 15.12 -30.51 -5.14
C ASN A 248 14.01 -30.40 -4.07
N ILE A 249 13.59 -29.18 -3.73
CA ILE A 249 12.55 -28.91 -2.72
C ILE A 249 11.16 -29.15 -3.30
N LEU A 250 10.93 -28.74 -4.55
CA LEU A 250 9.62 -28.83 -5.18
C LEU A 250 9.25 -30.27 -5.59
N GLU A 251 10.22 -31.08 -6.00
CA GLU A 251 10.01 -32.47 -6.45
C GLU A 251 9.75 -33.44 -5.28
N ASN A 252 10.32 -33.16 -4.12
CA ASN A 252 10.16 -33.98 -2.91
C ASN A 252 9.62 -33.16 -1.73
N PRO A 253 8.35 -32.72 -1.77
CA PRO A 253 7.74 -31.96 -0.68
C PRO A 253 7.36 -32.90 0.47
N ILE A 254 8.35 -33.53 1.10
CA ILE A 254 8.17 -34.35 2.31
C ILE A 254 8.24 -33.40 3.51
N PHE A 255 7.15 -33.32 4.28
CA PHE A 255 7.24 -32.83 5.65
C PHE A 255 7.83 -33.99 6.45
N GLU A 256 9.08 -33.85 6.91
CA GLU A 256 9.58 -34.77 7.93
C GLU A 256 8.68 -34.58 9.15
N ASN A 257 8.18 -35.69 9.71
CA ASN A 257 7.23 -35.68 10.82
C ASN A 257 7.70 -34.75 11.94
N GLU A 258 6.74 -34.06 12.58
CA GLU A 258 6.88 -32.98 13.56
C GLU A 258 7.69 -33.32 14.84
N ASP A 259 8.39 -34.45 14.89
CA ASP A 259 9.12 -34.94 16.07
C ASP A 259 10.60 -34.50 16.13
N ASN A 260 11.09 -33.71 15.17
CA ASN A 260 12.45 -33.17 15.17
C ASN A 260 12.42 -31.63 15.29
N GLU A 261 12.17 -31.12 16.49
CA GLU A 261 12.16 -29.69 16.85
C GLU A 261 13.53 -28.96 16.69
N ASP A 262 14.58 -29.63 16.21
CA ASP A 262 15.96 -29.13 16.21
C ASP A 262 16.52 -28.70 14.84
N ASN A 263 15.74 -28.78 13.75
CA ASN A 263 16.14 -28.13 12.49
C ASN A 263 15.50 -26.75 12.42
N GLU A 264 16.32 -25.69 12.49
CA GLU A 264 15.92 -24.32 12.17
C GLU A 264 15.04 -24.30 10.91
N ASP A 265 13.74 -24.16 11.15
CA ASP A 265 12.69 -24.20 10.16
C ASP A 265 12.81 -23.03 9.20
N ASN A 266 13.50 -23.25 8.07
CA ASN A 266 13.58 -22.28 7.01
C ASN A 266 12.16 -22.07 6.43
N GLU A 267 11.55 -20.95 6.78
CA GLU A 267 10.21 -20.53 6.38
C GLU A 267 10.01 -20.63 4.86
N ASP A 268 11.04 -20.29 4.08
CA ASP A 268 11.01 -20.32 2.62
C ASP A 268 10.83 -21.74 2.11
N ILE A 269 11.48 -22.72 2.75
CA ILE A 269 11.34 -24.14 2.40
C ILE A 269 9.92 -24.61 2.66
N ARG A 270 9.33 -24.24 3.80
CA ARG A 270 7.93 -24.57 4.13
C ARG A 270 6.97 -23.95 3.13
N PHE A 271 7.23 -22.71 2.72
CA PHE A 271 6.43 -21.98 1.72
C PHE A 271 6.47 -22.67 0.36
N LEU A 272 7.67 -23.02 -0.11
CA LEU A 272 7.90 -23.73 -1.37
C LEU A 272 7.24 -25.11 -1.38
N LYS A 273 7.38 -25.89 -0.30
CA LYS A 273 6.75 -27.22 -0.19
C LYS A 273 5.24 -27.13 -0.26
N SER A 274 4.64 -26.19 0.47
CA SER A 274 3.20 -25.98 0.51
C SER A 274 2.64 -25.55 -0.85
N PHE A 275 3.30 -24.60 -1.53
CA PHE A 275 2.96 -24.22 -2.90
C PHE A 275 3.04 -25.40 -3.87
N SER A 276 4.12 -26.20 -3.81
CA SER A 276 4.30 -27.38 -4.68
C SER A 276 3.18 -28.40 -4.48
N GLN A 277 2.81 -28.69 -3.24
CA GLN A 277 1.74 -29.65 -2.93
C GLN A 277 0.40 -29.22 -3.50
N ILE A 278 0.02 -27.95 -3.29
CA ILE A 278 -1.23 -27.39 -3.84
C ILE A 278 -1.20 -27.43 -5.36
N HIS A 279 -0.11 -26.94 -5.98
CA HIS A 279 0.05 -26.92 -7.43
C HIS A 279 -0.09 -28.32 -8.05
N ASN A 280 0.61 -29.31 -7.49
CA ASN A 280 0.58 -30.70 -7.96
C ASN A 280 -0.78 -31.37 -7.71
N GLY A 281 -1.46 -31.05 -6.61
CA GLY A 281 -2.82 -31.51 -6.33
C GLY A 281 -3.83 -31.02 -7.38
N ARG A 282 -3.80 -29.71 -7.67
CA ARG A 282 -4.66 -29.06 -8.67
C ARG A 282 -4.41 -29.61 -10.08
N ARG A 283 -3.14 -29.81 -10.50
CA ARG A 283 -2.80 -30.43 -11.81
C ARG A 283 -3.30 -31.86 -11.96
N LYS A 284 -3.36 -32.62 -10.87
CA LYS A 284 -3.84 -34.01 -10.86
C LYS A 284 -5.37 -34.14 -10.74
N GLY A 285 -6.10 -33.02 -10.74
CA GLY A 285 -7.56 -33.00 -10.56
C GLY A 285 -8.03 -33.44 -9.18
N LYS A 286 -7.12 -33.47 -8.18
CA LYS A 286 -7.49 -33.73 -6.79
C LYS A 286 -7.86 -32.39 -6.16
N GLN A 287 -9.15 -32.16 -5.91
CA GLN A 287 -9.53 -31.09 -5.00
C GLN A 287 -8.99 -31.44 -3.60
N PRO A 288 -8.25 -30.54 -2.93
CA PRO A 288 -7.86 -30.74 -1.54
C PRO A 288 -9.09 -30.60 -0.64
N ASN A 289 -9.21 -31.46 0.37
CA ASN A 289 -10.10 -31.26 1.51
C ASN A 289 -9.67 -30.07 2.34
#